data_AF-A0A959SFU4-F1
#
_entry.id   AF-A0A959SFU4-F1
#
_cell.length_a   1.000
_cell.length_b   1.000
_cell.length_c   1.000
_cell.angle_alpha   90.00
_cell.angle_beta   90.00
_cell.angle_gamma   90.00
#
_symmetry.space_group_name_H-M   'P 1'
#
loop_
_entity.id
_entity.type
_entity.pdbx_description
1 polymer ?
#
loop_
_entity_poly.entity_id
_entity_poly.type
_entity_poly.pdbx_seq_one_letter_code
_entity_poly.pdbx_strand_id
1 'polypeptide(L)'
;VSGIRSTDLFFDKCTEAIWRRVRIYVDMVKRYGPCDMGFFVQKEPVVLANIFMYTIEQLMSRGKASSALHYLLQQFYSALDDTLRYTVDKLAPEQVMVVSDHGMAPFKRMVNFNVILEDIGVLQHLDPPPAARGIVQKVKGRMQQAIREAAGVHPVPHLPKVRRVDHARSEAFAHYYVPGVFLNDERFGGRSLDGEARNQMISSIADRFNAHPVAKEVGLVARPFRSEHAGSPKEALLPELWVDHPEDCFPEQVGAAVQPNPYYRTWTDLHGLTRDIVSGKKSSAALCAVDPAFLGDVDPVGHLDLTVVHPLVLNHFN
;
A
#
# COMPACT_ATOMS: atom_id res chain seq x y z
N VAL A 1 -13.04 4.25 5.58
CA VAL A 1 -12.93 3.61 6.92
C VAL A 1 -14.32 3.19 7.36
N SER A 2 -14.48 1.99 7.93
CA SER A 2 -15.75 1.31 8.26
C SER A 2 -16.72 2.04 9.21
N GLY A 3 -16.40 3.27 9.61
CA GLY A 3 -17.14 4.02 10.64
C GLY A 3 -16.86 3.56 12.07
N ILE A 4 -16.24 2.38 12.26
CA ILE A 4 -15.88 1.83 13.56
C ILE A 4 -14.73 2.64 14.17
N ARG A 5 -14.91 3.08 15.41
CA ARG A 5 -13.94 3.93 16.13
C ARG A 5 -13.26 3.25 17.30
N SER A 6 -13.87 2.22 17.89
CA SER A 6 -13.24 1.46 18.96
C SER A 6 -12.44 0.29 18.36
N THR A 7 -11.24 0.09 18.90
CA THR A 7 -10.28 -0.87 18.34
C THR A 7 -10.71 -2.30 18.62
N ASP A 8 -11.16 -2.59 19.82
CA ASP A 8 -11.78 -3.85 20.22
C ASP A 8 -12.91 -4.27 19.28
N LEU A 9 -13.92 -3.41 19.06
CA LEU A 9 -15.01 -3.69 18.13
C LEU A 9 -14.51 -3.89 16.69
N PHE A 10 -13.46 -3.16 16.29
CA PHE A 10 -12.86 -3.33 14.97
C PHE A 10 -12.24 -4.73 14.80
N PHE A 11 -11.45 -5.19 15.77
CA PHE A 11 -10.89 -6.54 15.80
C PHE A 11 -11.98 -7.61 15.83
N ASP A 12 -13.03 -7.41 16.63
CA ASP A 12 -14.18 -8.32 16.68
C ASP A 12 -14.85 -8.45 15.31
N LYS A 13 -15.06 -7.32 14.61
CA LYS A 13 -15.68 -7.33 13.28
C LYS A 13 -14.79 -7.92 12.20
N CYS A 14 -13.48 -7.69 12.27
CA CYS A 14 -12.53 -8.37 11.39
C CYS A 14 -12.54 -9.89 11.62
N THR A 15 -12.55 -10.33 12.88
CA THR A 15 -12.60 -11.75 13.26
C THR A 15 -13.92 -12.40 12.83
N GLU A 16 -15.04 -11.72 13.04
CA GLU A 16 -16.36 -12.16 12.59
C GLU A 16 -16.43 -12.31 11.06
N ALA A 17 -15.81 -11.37 10.33
CA ALA A 17 -15.80 -11.39 8.86
C ALA A 17 -15.04 -12.61 8.30
N ILE A 18 -13.85 -12.93 8.84
CA ILE A 18 -13.07 -14.09 8.35
C ILE A 18 -13.81 -15.42 8.63
N TRP A 19 -14.46 -15.54 9.79
CA TRP A 19 -15.25 -16.73 10.15
C TRP A 19 -16.49 -16.88 9.30
N ARG A 20 -17.25 -15.79 9.08
CA ARG A 20 -18.45 -15.83 8.22
C ARG A 20 -18.08 -16.26 6.81
N ARG A 21 -16.99 -15.73 6.26
CA ARG A 21 -16.53 -16.07 4.91
C ARG A 21 -16.22 -17.55 4.76
N VAL A 22 -15.45 -18.12 5.70
CA VAL A 22 -15.13 -19.56 5.67
C VAL A 22 -16.38 -20.41 5.85
N ARG A 23 -17.29 -20.06 6.77
CA ARG A 23 -18.52 -20.83 6.97
C ARG A 23 -19.39 -20.85 5.72
N ILE A 24 -19.60 -19.70 5.08
CA ILE A 24 -20.33 -19.60 3.82
C ILE A 24 -19.66 -20.45 2.74
N TYR A 25 -18.34 -20.37 2.61
CA TYR A 25 -17.59 -21.16 1.64
C TYR A 25 -17.76 -22.68 1.87
N VAL A 26 -17.57 -23.15 3.10
CA VAL A 26 -17.76 -24.56 3.47
C VAL A 26 -19.20 -25.01 3.22
N ASP A 27 -20.20 -24.21 3.59
CA ASP A 27 -21.61 -24.51 3.37
C ASP A 27 -21.94 -24.61 1.88
N MET A 28 -21.36 -23.73 1.06
CA MET A 28 -21.53 -23.78 -0.41
C MET A 28 -20.95 -25.07 -0.99
N VAL A 29 -19.71 -25.43 -0.65
CA VAL A 29 -19.08 -26.67 -1.16
C VAL A 29 -19.89 -27.90 -0.74
N LYS A 30 -20.32 -27.97 0.52
CA LYS A 30 -21.15 -29.09 1.01
C LYS A 30 -22.52 -29.17 0.34
N ARG A 31 -23.13 -28.02 0.03
CA ARG A 31 -24.46 -27.95 -0.57
C ARG A 31 -24.45 -28.32 -2.06
N TYR A 32 -23.43 -27.87 -2.80
CA TYR A 32 -23.39 -28.02 -4.25
C TYR A 32 -22.54 -29.20 -4.71
N GLY A 33 -21.83 -29.87 -3.79
CA GLY A 33 -21.02 -31.05 -4.07
C GLY A 33 -19.54 -30.72 -4.26
N PRO A 34 -18.70 -31.74 -4.49
CA PRO A 34 -17.28 -31.56 -4.73
C PRO A 34 -17.04 -30.67 -5.94
N CYS A 35 -16.01 -29.82 -5.86
CA CYS A 35 -15.54 -28.99 -6.94
C CYS A 35 -14.08 -29.31 -7.24
N ASP A 36 -13.68 -29.22 -8.51
CA ASP A 36 -12.29 -29.45 -8.91
C ASP A 36 -11.36 -28.37 -8.32
N MET A 37 -11.86 -27.14 -8.19
CA MET A 37 -11.13 -26.01 -7.61
C MET A 37 -12.00 -25.22 -6.63
N GLY A 38 -11.45 -25.04 -5.43
CA GLY A 38 -12.00 -24.17 -4.40
C GLY A 38 -11.14 -22.94 -4.16
N PHE A 39 -11.75 -21.76 -4.04
CA PHE A 39 -11.01 -20.53 -3.76
C PHE A 39 -11.81 -19.55 -2.88
N PHE A 40 -11.15 -19.02 -1.85
CA PHE A 40 -11.67 -17.93 -1.04
C PHE A 40 -10.53 -17.02 -0.57
N VAL A 41 -10.84 -15.77 -0.23
CA VAL A 41 -9.84 -14.73 0.10
C VAL A 41 -10.11 -14.12 1.46
N GLN A 42 -9.06 -13.95 2.28
CA GLN A 42 -9.14 -13.25 3.56
C GLN A 42 -8.41 -11.89 3.46
N LYS A 43 -9.16 -10.78 3.42
CA LYS A 43 -8.58 -9.42 3.24
C LYS A 43 -8.27 -8.70 4.55
N GLU A 44 -8.92 -9.12 5.63
CA GLU A 44 -8.84 -8.49 6.96
C GLU A 44 -7.41 -8.45 7.52
N PRO A 45 -6.53 -9.46 7.29
CA PRO A 45 -5.12 -9.37 7.68
C PRO A 45 -4.40 -8.17 7.06
N VAL A 46 -4.68 -7.84 5.79
CA VAL A 46 -4.09 -6.67 5.10
C VAL A 46 -4.59 -5.37 5.72
N VAL A 47 -5.89 -5.28 6.03
CA VAL A 47 -6.48 -4.10 6.67
C VAL A 47 -5.87 -3.87 8.05
N LEU A 48 -5.73 -4.92 8.85
CA LEU A 48 -5.12 -4.83 10.18
C LEU A 48 -3.65 -4.46 10.09
N ALA A 49 -2.89 -5.06 9.18
CA ALA A 49 -1.49 -4.71 8.98
C ALA A 49 -1.34 -3.26 8.51
N ASN A 50 -2.18 -2.76 7.60
CA ASN A 50 -2.15 -1.36 7.17
C ASN A 50 -2.35 -0.38 8.34
N ILE A 51 -3.18 -0.74 9.33
CA ILE A 51 -3.49 0.12 10.48
C ILE A 51 -2.47 -0.03 11.62
N PHE A 52 -2.13 -1.27 11.96
CA PHE A 52 -1.43 -1.64 13.20
C PHE A 52 0.00 -2.15 12.99
N MET A 53 0.61 -1.98 11.82
CA MET A 53 1.99 -2.43 11.56
C MET A 53 3.02 -1.94 12.59
N TYR A 54 2.89 -0.70 13.08
CA TYR A 54 3.75 -0.22 14.16
C TYR A 54 3.69 -1.14 15.39
N THR A 55 2.48 -1.50 15.81
CA THR A 55 2.24 -2.41 16.93
C THR A 55 2.68 -3.84 16.60
N ILE A 56 2.54 -4.28 15.35
CA ILE A 56 3.03 -5.59 14.89
C ILE A 56 4.56 -5.65 15.00
N GLU A 57 5.30 -4.64 14.54
CA GLU A 57 6.76 -4.59 14.71
C GLU A 57 7.17 -4.62 16.19
N GLN A 58 6.43 -3.91 17.06
CA GLN A 58 6.65 -3.96 18.51
C GLN A 58 6.41 -5.35 19.10
N LEU A 59 5.38 -6.05 18.63
CA LEU A 59 5.09 -7.42 19.05
C LEU A 59 6.17 -8.40 18.58
N MET A 60 6.56 -8.32 17.30
CA MET A 60 7.59 -9.17 16.70
C MET A 60 8.96 -9.00 17.37
N SER A 61 9.39 -7.75 17.59
CA SER A 61 10.67 -7.44 18.23
C SER A 61 10.74 -7.90 19.69
N ARG A 62 9.62 -7.87 20.42
CA ARG A 62 9.55 -8.33 21.82
C ARG A 62 9.35 -9.84 21.95
N GLY A 63 8.80 -10.49 20.93
CA GLY A 63 8.42 -11.91 20.93
C GLY A 63 7.25 -12.26 21.85
N LYS A 64 6.61 -11.29 22.54
CA LYS A 64 5.47 -11.55 23.44
C LYS A 64 4.51 -10.36 23.57
N ALA A 65 3.23 -10.68 23.80
CA ALA A 65 2.21 -9.68 24.09
C ALA A 65 2.48 -8.96 25.42
N SER A 66 2.32 -7.64 25.40
CA SER A 66 2.55 -6.77 26.57
C SER A 66 1.58 -5.60 26.63
N SER A 67 0.57 -5.57 25.75
CA SER A 67 -0.47 -4.55 25.69
C SER A 67 -1.77 -5.20 25.23
N ALA A 68 -2.92 -4.58 25.52
CA ALA A 68 -4.22 -5.06 25.05
C ALA A 68 -4.26 -5.24 23.52
N LEU A 69 -3.63 -4.33 22.77
CA LEU A 69 -3.52 -4.43 21.31
C LEU A 69 -2.69 -5.63 20.86
N HIS A 70 -1.62 -5.98 21.58
CA HIS A 70 -0.85 -7.18 21.25
C HIS A 70 -1.71 -8.45 21.42
N TYR A 71 -2.52 -8.51 22.48
CA TYR A 71 -3.43 -9.62 22.69
C TYR A 71 -4.51 -9.70 21.61
N LEU A 72 -5.10 -8.57 21.21
CA LEU A 72 -6.07 -8.52 20.12
C LEU A 72 -5.47 -8.98 18.77
N LEU A 73 -4.24 -8.55 18.46
CA LEU A 73 -3.51 -9.01 17.28
C LEU A 73 -3.27 -10.52 17.31
N GLN A 74 -2.76 -11.05 18.44
CA GLN A 74 -2.55 -12.48 18.60
C GLN A 74 -3.86 -13.26 18.43
N GLN A 75 -4.94 -12.83 19.09
CA GLN A 75 -6.25 -13.46 18.98
C GLN A 75 -6.77 -13.46 17.54
N PHE A 76 -6.62 -12.36 16.80
CA PHE A 76 -7.02 -12.31 15.40
C PHE A 76 -6.23 -13.29 14.53
N TYR A 77 -4.90 -13.34 14.68
CA TYR A 77 -4.09 -14.27 13.88
C TYR A 77 -4.30 -15.73 14.28
N SER A 78 -4.56 -16.02 15.56
CA SER A 78 -5.02 -17.35 15.99
C SER A 78 -6.37 -17.70 15.36
N ALA A 79 -7.32 -16.77 15.32
CA ALA A 79 -8.61 -17.00 14.66
C ALA A 79 -8.45 -17.22 13.14
N LEU A 80 -7.51 -16.51 12.49
CA LEU A 80 -7.17 -16.74 11.09
C LEU A 80 -6.66 -18.18 10.87
N ASP A 81 -5.71 -18.65 11.68
CA ASP A 81 -5.22 -20.03 11.64
C ASP A 81 -6.35 -21.05 11.86
N ASP A 82 -7.21 -20.81 12.85
CA ASP A 82 -8.37 -21.66 13.12
C ASP A 82 -9.36 -21.69 11.94
N THR A 83 -9.50 -20.61 11.17
CA THR A 83 -10.34 -20.61 9.96
C THR A 83 -9.76 -21.46 8.84
N LEU A 84 -8.43 -21.50 8.70
CA LEU A 84 -7.74 -22.38 7.74
C LEU A 84 -7.92 -23.83 8.15
N ARG A 85 -7.65 -24.16 9.42
CA ARG A 85 -7.87 -25.50 9.99
C ARG A 85 -9.31 -25.96 9.81
N TYR A 86 -10.29 -25.12 10.17
CA TYR A 86 -11.70 -25.43 9.99
C TYR A 86 -12.05 -25.76 8.54
N THR A 87 -11.49 -25.01 7.57
CA THR A 87 -11.76 -25.27 6.15
C THR A 87 -11.23 -26.65 5.73
N VAL A 88 -9.99 -26.96 6.09
CA VAL A 88 -9.35 -28.24 5.79
C VAL A 88 -10.11 -29.39 6.45
N ASP A 89 -10.41 -29.29 7.75
CA ASP A 89 -11.12 -30.33 8.50
C ASP A 89 -12.54 -30.59 7.98
N LYS A 90 -13.23 -29.56 7.48
CA LYS A 90 -14.63 -29.68 7.03
C LYS A 90 -14.78 -30.11 5.59
N LEU A 91 -13.79 -29.84 4.75
CA LEU A 91 -13.84 -30.15 3.31
C LEU A 91 -12.93 -31.31 2.93
N ALA A 92 -11.94 -31.64 3.75
CA ALA A 92 -10.93 -32.67 3.50
C ALA A 92 -10.38 -32.60 2.06
N PRO A 93 -9.88 -31.42 1.61
CA PRO A 93 -9.38 -31.28 0.25
C PRO A 93 -8.15 -32.17 0.05
N GLU A 94 -7.99 -32.71 -1.17
CA GLU A 94 -6.81 -33.51 -1.51
C GLU A 94 -5.52 -32.69 -1.47
N GLN A 95 -5.62 -31.41 -1.83
CA GLN A 95 -4.49 -30.48 -1.92
C GLN A 95 -4.89 -29.11 -1.37
N VAL A 96 -3.92 -28.43 -0.74
CA VAL A 96 -4.11 -27.08 -0.18
C VAL A 96 -2.98 -26.18 -0.64
N MET A 97 -3.36 -24.99 -1.09
CA MET A 97 -2.45 -23.91 -1.44
C MET A 97 -2.86 -22.65 -0.66
N VAL A 98 -1.89 -22.01 -0.01
CA VAL A 98 -2.04 -20.73 0.68
C VAL A 98 -1.14 -19.71 -0.01
N VAL A 99 -1.75 -18.69 -0.60
CA VAL A 99 -1.04 -17.65 -1.36
C VAL A 99 -1.33 -16.26 -0.82
N SER A 100 -0.35 -15.38 -0.96
CA SER A 100 -0.50 -13.94 -0.78
C SER A 100 0.20 -13.23 -1.93
N ASP A 101 -0.50 -12.32 -2.59
CA ASP A 101 0.01 -11.58 -3.74
C ASP A 101 1.13 -10.59 -3.37
N HIS A 102 1.26 -10.31 -2.07
CA HIS A 102 2.28 -9.44 -1.50
C HIS A 102 2.45 -9.74 -0.02
N GLY A 103 3.50 -9.18 0.56
CA GLY A 103 3.71 -9.17 2.00
C GLY A 103 3.20 -7.88 2.61
N MET A 104 3.64 -7.59 3.83
CA MET A 104 3.42 -6.31 4.48
C MET A 104 4.74 -5.73 4.98
N ALA A 105 4.89 -4.41 4.85
CA ALA A 105 6.04 -3.65 5.31
C ALA A 105 5.60 -2.47 6.19
N PRO A 106 6.49 -1.98 7.07
CA PRO A 106 6.25 -0.74 7.80
C PRO A 106 6.21 0.46 6.84
N PHE A 107 5.33 1.40 7.12
CA PHE A 107 5.27 2.68 6.40
C PHE A 107 5.84 3.77 7.32
N LYS A 108 7.18 3.89 7.35
CA LYS A 108 7.89 4.81 8.25
C LYS A 108 8.02 6.21 7.67
N ARG A 109 8.14 6.32 6.34
CA ARG A 109 8.45 7.58 5.65
C ARG A 109 7.53 7.82 4.46
N MET A 110 7.07 9.06 4.31
CA MET A 110 6.35 9.55 3.14
C MET A 110 7.35 10.21 2.20
N VAL A 111 7.21 9.95 0.90
CA VAL A 111 8.08 10.51 -0.14
C VAL A 111 7.22 11.24 -1.16
N ASN A 112 7.47 12.53 -1.35
CA ASN A 112 6.77 13.35 -2.32
C ASN A 112 7.70 13.70 -3.48
N PHE A 113 7.66 12.87 -4.54
CA PHE A 113 8.50 13.09 -5.71
C PHE A 113 8.24 14.43 -6.40
N ASN A 114 7.02 14.99 -6.30
CA ASN A 114 6.70 16.28 -6.90
C ASN A 114 7.53 17.43 -6.31
N VAL A 115 7.95 17.37 -5.04
CA VAL A 115 8.86 18.38 -4.47
C VAL A 115 10.22 18.31 -5.16
N ILE A 116 10.75 17.11 -5.36
CA ILE A 116 12.03 16.91 -6.06
C ILE A 116 11.91 17.36 -7.52
N LEU A 117 10.79 17.04 -8.19
CA LEU A 117 10.52 17.47 -9.57
C LEU A 117 10.37 18.99 -9.70
N GLU A 118 9.81 19.66 -8.69
CA GLU A 118 9.74 21.12 -8.60
C GLU A 118 11.13 21.74 -8.39
N ASP A 119 11.95 21.16 -7.50
CA ASP A 119 13.31 21.63 -7.20
C ASP A 119 14.23 21.50 -8.42
N ILE A 120 14.07 20.45 -9.23
CA ILE A 120 14.74 20.34 -10.54
C ILE A 120 13.95 21.06 -11.65
N GLY A 121 12.95 21.86 -11.35
CA GLY A 121 12.32 22.77 -12.31
C GLY A 121 11.54 22.12 -13.47
N VAL A 122 11.16 20.84 -13.36
CA VAL A 122 10.35 20.14 -14.38
C VAL A 122 8.88 20.02 -14.01
N LEU A 123 8.53 20.34 -12.77
CA LEU A 123 7.15 20.47 -12.29
C LEU A 123 6.87 21.92 -11.91
N GLN A 124 5.69 22.40 -12.28
CA GLN A 124 5.14 23.68 -11.84
C GLN A 124 3.78 23.43 -11.17
N HIS A 125 3.43 24.29 -10.22
CA HIS A 125 2.14 24.27 -9.55
C HIS A 125 1.33 25.50 -9.90
N LEU A 126 0.01 25.36 -9.92
CA LEU A 126 -0.88 26.51 -9.97
C LEU A 126 -0.76 27.30 -8.66
N ASP A 127 -0.81 28.63 -8.77
CA ASP A 127 -0.85 29.49 -7.60
C ASP A 127 -2.04 29.09 -6.71
N PRO A 128 -1.83 29.00 -5.38
CA PRO A 128 -2.93 28.74 -4.49
C PRO A 128 -3.96 29.87 -4.62
N PRO A 129 -5.27 29.56 -4.67
CA PRO A 129 -6.28 30.61 -4.64
C PRO A 129 -6.08 31.46 -3.38
N PRO A 130 -6.31 32.79 -3.46
CA PRO A 130 -6.12 33.67 -2.31
C PRO A 130 -6.91 33.15 -1.10
N ALA A 131 -6.26 33.12 0.06
CA ALA A 131 -6.85 32.56 1.27
C ALA A 131 -8.18 33.27 1.59
N ALA A 132 -9.27 32.51 1.69
CA ALA A 132 -10.54 33.04 2.16
C ALA A 132 -10.33 33.66 3.56
N ARG A 133 -10.55 34.97 3.68
CA ARG A 133 -10.36 35.75 4.92
C ARG A 133 -11.42 35.33 5.96
N GLY A 134 -11.16 34.25 6.69
CA GLY A 134 -12.08 33.73 7.71
C GLY A 134 -11.43 33.62 9.08
N ILE A 135 -11.33 34.73 9.81
CA ILE A 135 -10.93 34.74 11.24
C ILE A 135 -11.81 33.77 12.05
N VAL A 136 -13.09 33.67 11.71
CA VAL A 136 -14.09 32.78 12.33
C VAL A 136 -13.71 31.30 12.22
N GLN A 137 -13.14 30.87 11.09
CA GLN A 137 -12.72 29.47 10.91
C GLN A 137 -11.50 29.11 11.78
N LYS A 138 -10.57 30.06 11.97
CA LYS A 138 -9.40 29.86 12.83
C LYS A 138 -9.79 29.71 14.31
N VAL A 139 -10.75 30.50 14.78
CA VAL A 139 -11.24 30.42 16.17
C VAL A 139 -11.98 29.10 16.43
N LYS A 140 -12.88 28.70 15.51
CA LYS A 140 -13.62 27.43 15.63
C LYS A 140 -12.70 26.21 15.65
N GLY A 141 -11.64 26.22 14.82
CA GLY A 141 -10.65 25.14 14.79
C GLY A 141 -9.88 24.99 16.11
N ARG A 142 -9.43 26.10 16.71
CA ARG A 142 -8.71 26.08 18.01
C ARG A 142 -9.57 25.53 19.15
N MET A 143 -10.84 25.94 19.22
CA MET A 143 -11.75 25.46 20.26
C MET A 143 -12.02 23.94 20.13
N GLN A 144 -12.22 23.44 18.91
CA GLN A 144 -12.41 22.02 18.67
C GLN A 144 -11.17 21.18 19.01
N GLN A 145 -9.97 21.73 18.77
CA GLN A 145 -8.72 21.06 19.12
C GLN A 145 -8.54 20.95 20.64
N ALA A 146 -8.77 22.05 21.38
CA ALA A 146 -8.66 22.04 22.85
C ALA A 146 -9.64 21.05 23.51
N ILE A 147 -10.88 20.93 23.00
CA ILE A 147 -11.86 19.96 23.48
C ILE A 147 -11.38 18.52 23.24
N ARG A 148 -10.79 18.24 22.07
CA ARG A 148 -10.28 16.90 21.73
C ARG A 148 -9.06 16.52 22.57
N GLU A 149 -8.14 17.46 22.78
CA GLU A 149 -6.97 17.27 23.63
C GLU A 149 -7.39 17.01 25.08
N ALA A 150 -8.36 17.76 25.61
CA ALA A 150 -8.92 17.54 26.94
C ALA A 150 -9.63 16.18 27.08
N ALA A 151 -10.18 15.63 26.00
CA ALA A 151 -10.81 14.31 25.96
C ALA A 151 -9.82 13.15 25.73
N GLY A 152 -8.51 13.42 25.68
CA GLY A 152 -7.49 12.39 25.41
C GLY A 152 -7.52 11.83 23.98
N VAL A 153 -8.26 12.48 23.06
CA VAL A 153 -8.35 12.04 21.67
C VAL A 153 -7.08 12.51 20.95
N HIS A 154 -6.28 11.55 20.46
CA HIS A 154 -5.10 11.89 19.68
C HIS A 154 -5.48 12.75 18.46
N PRO A 155 -4.82 13.89 18.23
CA PRO A 155 -5.14 14.74 17.09
C PRO A 155 -4.91 13.97 15.79
N VAL A 156 -5.80 14.19 14.82
CA VAL A 156 -5.60 13.77 13.43
C VAL A 156 -4.38 14.54 12.92
N PRO A 157 -3.33 13.87 12.41
CA PRO A 157 -2.19 14.55 11.83
C PRO A 157 -2.61 15.55 10.76
N HIS A 158 -2.17 16.81 10.89
CA HIS A 158 -2.42 17.82 9.89
C HIS A 158 -1.45 17.61 8.72
N LEU A 159 -1.95 17.08 7.62
CA LEU A 159 -1.20 17.02 6.36
C LEU A 159 -1.41 18.32 5.58
N PRO A 160 -0.36 18.88 4.95
CA PRO A 160 -0.51 20.00 4.03
C PRO A 160 -1.50 19.66 2.91
N LYS A 161 -2.15 20.69 2.35
CA LYS A 161 -3.01 20.49 1.18
C LYS A 161 -2.18 20.15 -0.05
N VAL A 162 -2.68 19.25 -0.89
CA VAL A 162 -2.12 18.95 -2.20
C VAL A 162 -2.09 20.23 -3.04
N ARG A 163 -0.93 20.59 -3.57
CA ARG A 163 -0.78 21.67 -4.56
C ARG A 163 -1.18 21.12 -5.92
N ARG A 164 -2.02 21.86 -6.64
CA ARG A 164 -2.46 21.44 -7.99
C ARG A 164 -1.30 21.61 -8.96
N VAL A 165 -1.03 20.59 -9.77
CA VAL A 165 -0.02 20.65 -10.83
C VAL A 165 -0.52 21.55 -11.95
N ASP A 166 0.37 22.39 -12.48
CA ASP A 166 0.13 23.17 -13.69
C ASP A 166 0.57 22.33 -14.90
N HIS A 167 -0.36 21.56 -15.46
CA HIS A 167 -0.10 20.73 -16.64
C HIS A 167 0.19 21.54 -17.91
N ALA A 168 -0.03 22.86 -17.95
CA ALA A 168 0.38 23.66 -19.10
C ALA A 168 1.87 24.02 -19.05
N ARG A 169 2.44 24.08 -17.84
CA ARG A 169 3.82 24.55 -17.58
C ARG A 169 4.77 23.48 -17.05
N SER A 170 4.27 22.29 -16.75
CA SER A 170 5.07 21.16 -16.26
C SER A 170 5.50 20.25 -17.39
N GLU A 171 6.71 19.73 -17.31
CA GLU A 171 7.24 18.70 -18.21
C GLU A 171 7.01 17.29 -17.66
N ALA A 172 7.01 17.14 -16.33
CA ALA A 172 6.82 15.85 -15.68
C ALA A 172 6.12 16.01 -14.32
N PHE A 173 5.48 14.93 -13.86
CA PHE A 173 4.82 14.88 -12.56
C PHE A 173 4.78 13.46 -12.00
N ALA A 174 4.55 13.35 -10.70
CA ALA A 174 4.35 12.09 -10.00
C ALA A 174 2.93 11.98 -9.43
N HIS A 175 2.43 10.74 -9.36
CA HIS A 175 1.11 10.43 -8.86
C HIS A 175 1.15 9.81 -7.46
N TYR A 176 0.11 10.04 -6.66
CA TYR A 176 -0.10 9.30 -5.41
C TYR A 176 -0.08 7.79 -5.68
N TYR A 177 0.53 7.02 -4.77
CA TYR A 177 0.61 5.55 -4.80
C TYR A 177 1.57 4.96 -5.86
N VAL A 178 1.88 5.70 -6.94
CA VAL A 178 2.73 5.19 -8.01
C VAL A 178 4.17 5.62 -7.76
N PRO A 179 5.13 4.68 -7.60
CA PRO A 179 6.55 4.99 -7.50
C PRO A 179 7.14 5.33 -8.87
N GLY A 180 6.60 6.36 -9.53
CA GLY A 180 6.96 6.69 -10.89
C GLY A 180 6.71 8.14 -11.26
N VAL A 181 7.45 8.58 -12.27
CA VAL A 181 7.35 9.91 -12.87
C VAL A 181 6.81 9.78 -14.28
N PHE A 182 5.73 10.50 -14.53
CA PHE A 182 5.09 10.61 -15.83
C PHE A 182 5.61 11.85 -16.54
N LEU A 183 5.92 11.74 -17.82
CA LEU A 183 6.01 12.90 -18.68
C LEU A 183 4.62 13.45 -18.95
N ASN A 184 4.51 14.77 -18.88
CA ASN A 184 3.31 15.49 -19.22
C ASN A 184 3.22 15.63 -20.75
N ASP A 185 2.89 14.53 -21.41
CA ASP A 185 2.70 14.43 -22.86
C ASP A 185 1.20 14.48 -23.23
N GLU A 186 0.88 14.12 -24.48
CA GLU A 186 -0.49 14.15 -25.02
C GLU A 186 -1.52 13.40 -24.16
N ARG A 187 -1.10 12.38 -23.40
CA ARG A 187 -1.99 11.61 -22.49
C ARG A 187 -2.59 12.48 -21.39
N PHE A 188 -1.89 13.56 -21.04
CA PHE A 188 -2.25 14.49 -19.97
C PHE A 188 -2.50 15.92 -20.50
N GLY A 189 -2.63 16.08 -21.83
CA GLY A 189 -2.83 17.38 -22.47
C GLY A 189 -1.56 18.23 -22.62
N GLY A 190 -0.39 17.64 -22.42
CA GLY A 190 0.89 18.29 -22.65
C GLY A 190 1.38 18.15 -24.10
N ARG A 191 2.62 18.60 -24.35
CA ARG A 191 3.18 18.63 -25.72
C ARG A 191 3.46 17.23 -26.26
N SER A 192 3.25 17.05 -27.56
CA SER A 192 3.79 15.90 -28.28
C SER A 192 5.31 15.98 -28.32
N LEU A 193 5.97 14.86 -28.05
CA LEU A 193 7.42 14.72 -28.14
C LEU A 193 7.71 13.56 -29.09
N ASP A 194 8.61 13.79 -30.05
CA ASP A 194 9.18 12.70 -30.82
C ASP A 194 10.02 11.77 -29.93
N GLY A 195 10.40 10.60 -30.47
CA GLY A 195 11.11 9.58 -29.71
C GLY A 195 12.46 10.04 -29.16
N GLU A 196 13.20 10.86 -29.91
CA GLU A 196 14.53 11.31 -29.50
C GLU A 196 14.43 12.37 -28.39
N ALA A 197 13.60 13.39 -28.59
CA ALA A 197 13.34 14.43 -27.61
C ALA A 197 12.76 13.84 -26.31
N ARG A 198 11.86 12.85 -26.42
CA ARG A 198 11.34 12.10 -25.28
C ARG A 198 12.47 11.41 -24.51
N ASN A 199 13.32 10.65 -25.19
CA ASN A 199 14.42 9.92 -24.54
C ASN A 199 15.44 10.85 -23.87
N GLN A 200 15.78 11.96 -24.53
CA GLN A 200 16.65 12.98 -23.94
C GLN A 200 16.04 13.59 -22.67
N MET A 201 14.73 13.87 -22.69
CA MET A 201 14.01 14.38 -21.51
C MET A 201 13.97 13.36 -20.37
N ILE A 202 13.69 12.08 -20.66
CA ILE A 202 13.70 10.99 -19.66
C ILE A 202 15.07 10.89 -19.00
N SER A 203 16.16 10.85 -19.78
CA SER A 203 17.53 10.80 -19.26
C SER A 203 17.84 12.02 -18.40
N SER A 204 17.54 13.22 -18.89
CA SER A 204 17.78 14.47 -18.17
C SER A 204 17.05 14.51 -16.82
N ILE A 205 15.78 14.09 -16.78
CA ILE A 205 15.01 14.04 -15.53
C ILE A 205 15.59 12.99 -14.59
N ALA A 206 15.90 11.78 -15.07
CA ALA A 206 16.49 10.72 -14.25
C ALA A 206 17.83 11.16 -13.64
N ASP A 207 18.73 11.73 -14.44
CA ASP A 207 20.04 12.18 -13.99
C ASP A 207 19.93 13.27 -12.93
N ARG A 208 19.06 14.26 -13.14
CA ARG A 208 18.84 15.37 -12.20
C ARG A 208 18.14 14.92 -10.93
N PHE A 209 17.18 14.00 -11.04
CA PHE A 209 16.51 13.38 -9.90
C PHE A 209 17.52 12.58 -9.06
N ASN A 210 18.33 11.73 -9.69
CA ASN A 210 19.35 10.91 -9.02
C ASN A 210 20.51 11.75 -8.47
N ALA A 211 20.77 12.91 -9.05
CA ALA A 211 21.73 13.88 -8.53
C ALA A 211 21.21 14.64 -7.30
N HIS A 212 19.89 14.69 -7.09
CA HIS A 212 19.26 15.48 -6.03
C HIS A 212 19.70 15.01 -4.63
N PRO A 213 20.12 15.91 -3.72
CA PRO A 213 20.65 15.54 -2.41
C PRO A 213 19.68 14.68 -1.59
N VAL A 214 18.39 15.04 -1.57
CA VAL A 214 17.37 14.27 -0.84
C VAL A 214 17.20 12.87 -1.42
N ALA A 215 17.21 12.73 -2.75
CA ALA A 215 17.07 11.42 -3.39
C ALA A 215 18.23 10.49 -3.00
N LYS A 216 19.46 11.01 -3.03
CA LYS A 216 20.66 10.27 -2.59
C LYS A 216 20.61 9.89 -1.12
N GLU A 217 20.27 10.84 -0.25
CA GLU A 217 20.23 10.63 1.20
C GLU A 217 19.29 9.48 1.59
N VAL A 218 18.15 9.37 0.91
CA VAL A 218 17.12 8.38 1.24
C VAL A 218 17.11 7.16 0.32
N GLY A 219 18.07 7.05 -0.61
CA GLY A 219 18.23 5.90 -1.50
C GLY A 219 17.13 5.77 -2.56
N LEU A 220 16.66 6.90 -3.12
CA LEU A 220 15.75 6.89 -4.27
C LEU A 220 16.54 6.83 -5.57
N VAL A 221 16.10 5.98 -6.50
CA VAL A 221 16.74 5.82 -7.81
C VAL A 221 15.68 5.83 -8.91
N ALA A 222 15.69 6.87 -9.73
CA ALA A 222 14.87 6.96 -10.94
C ALA A 222 15.57 6.25 -12.11
N ARG A 223 14.86 5.37 -12.80
CA ARG A 223 15.32 4.68 -14.02
C ARG A 223 14.23 4.65 -15.09
N PRO A 224 14.59 4.60 -16.39
CA PRO A 224 13.64 4.34 -17.45
C PRO A 224 12.78 3.11 -17.15
N PHE A 225 11.48 3.17 -17.46
CA PHE A 225 10.57 2.07 -17.15
C PHE A 225 9.66 1.73 -18.32
N ARG A 226 8.90 2.71 -18.80
CA ARG A 226 7.96 2.46 -19.90
C ARG A 226 8.63 1.85 -21.14
N SER A 227 9.82 2.32 -21.49
CA SER A 227 10.59 1.79 -22.63
C SER A 227 11.02 0.34 -22.45
N GLU A 228 11.24 -0.10 -21.21
CA GLU A 228 11.58 -1.50 -20.88
C GLU A 228 10.37 -2.43 -21.05
N HIS A 229 9.16 -1.88 -21.08
CA HIS A 229 7.89 -2.58 -21.23
C HIS A 229 7.17 -2.23 -22.55
N ALA A 230 7.95 -1.91 -23.58
CA ALA A 230 7.45 -1.59 -24.91
C ALA A 230 6.61 -2.75 -25.46
N GLY A 231 5.44 -2.42 -26.02
CA GLY A 231 4.49 -3.40 -26.55
C GLY A 231 3.58 -4.07 -25.51
N SER A 232 3.69 -3.71 -24.23
CA SER A 232 2.73 -4.18 -23.23
C SER A 232 1.31 -3.64 -23.52
N PRO A 233 0.22 -4.41 -23.27
CA PRO A 233 -1.15 -3.98 -23.59
C PRO A 233 -1.60 -2.70 -22.89
N LYS A 234 -0.89 -2.28 -21.83
CA LYS A 234 -1.17 -1.09 -21.02
C LYS A 234 0.03 -0.14 -20.96
N GLU A 235 0.94 -0.20 -21.92
CA GLU A 235 2.15 0.62 -21.97
C GLU A 235 1.85 2.11 -21.79
N ALA A 236 0.77 2.61 -22.41
CA ALA A 236 0.36 4.02 -22.30
C ALA A 236 0.00 4.46 -20.86
N LEU A 237 -0.29 3.52 -19.94
CA LEU A 237 -0.58 3.81 -18.53
C LEU A 237 0.68 3.78 -17.65
N LEU A 238 1.82 3.34 -18.18
CA LEU A 238 3.06 3.23 -17.42
C LEU A 238 3.74 4.61 -17.29
N PRO A 239 4.42 4.85 -16.16
CA PRO A 239 5.27 6.03 -16.00
C PRO A 239 6.52 5.89 -16.86
N GLU A 240 7.05 7.00 -17.35
CA GLU A 240 8.30 7.02 -18.12
C GLU A 240 9.50 6.60 -17.25
N LEU A 241 9.51 7.03 -15.99
CA LEU A 241 10.50 6.61 -15.00
C LEU A 241 9.84 5.85 -13.86
N TRP A 242 10.48 4.79 -13.42
CA TRP A 242 10.20 4.15 -12.13
C TRP A 242 11.22 4.63 -11.11
N VAL A 243 10.75 4.89 -9.89
CA VAL A 243 11.59 5.33 -8.77
C VAL A 243 11.67 4.20 -7.77
N ASP A 244 12.78 3.47 -7.79
CA ASP A 244 13.09 2.51 -6.75
C ASP A 244 13.27 3.26 -5.42
N HIS A 245 12.70 2.73 -4.35
CA HIS A 245 12.71 3.35 -3.04
C HIS A 245 12.82 2.30 -1.93
N PRO A 246 13.32 2.67 -0.74
CA PRO A 246 13.36 1.75 0.40
C PRO A 246 11.98 1.19 0.75
N GLU A 247 11.98 -0.02 1.28
CA GLU A 247 10.73 -0.74 1.60
C GLU A 247 9.91 -0.04 2.69
N ASP A 248 10.47 0.88 3.48
CA ASP A 248 9.73 1.62 4.50
C ASP A 248 9.16 2.98 4.03
N CYS A 249 9.38 3.31 2.75
CA CYS A 249 8.91 4.54 2.09
C CYS A 249 7.62 4.31 1.30
N PHE A 250 6.77 5.34 1.22
CA PHE A 250 5.55 5.32 0.40
C PHE A 250 5.37 6.62 -0.41
N PRO A 251 5.05 6.53 -1.72
CA PRO A 251 4.76 7.69 -2.56
C PRO A 251 3.52 8.47 -2.11
N GLU A 252 3.69 9.76 -1.85
CA GLU A 252 2.68 10.72 -1.43
C GLU A 252 2.70 11.98 -2.32
N GLN A 253 1.65 12.79 -2.24
CA GLN A 253 1.55 14.08 -2.97
C GLN A 253 1.49 15.30 -2.03
N VAL A 254 1.69 15.06 -0.74
CA VAL A 254 1.63 16.09 0.31
C VAL A 254 2.88 16.08 1.15
N GLY A 255 3.23 17.25 1.68
CA GLY A 255 4.38 17.38 2.56
C GLY A 255 5.69 17.65 1.83
N ALA A 256 6.80 17.52 2.57
CA ALA A 256 8.15 17.68 2.08
C ALA A 256 8.57 16.52 1.16
N ALA A 257 9.70 16.68 0.46
CA ALA A 257 10.27 15.65 -0.41
C ALA A 257 10.38 14.30 0.30
N VAL A 258 10.84 14.31 1.56
CA VAL A 258 10.74 13.16 2.48
C VAL A 258 10.35 13.66 3.85
N GLN A 259 9.46 12.93 4.52
CA GLN A 259 9.12 13.20 5.92
C GLN A 259 8.70 11.93 6.66
N PRO A 260 8.83 11.89 8.00
CA PRO A 260 8.26 10.82 8.80
C PRO A 260 6.75 10.69 8.55
N ASN A 261 6.26 9.46 8.50
CA ASN A 261 4.83 9.20 8.46
C ASN A 261 4.23 9.48 9.85
N PRO A 262 3.39 10.52 10.00
CA PRO A 262 2.86 10.88 11.32
C PRO A 262 1.83 9.87 11.84
N TYR A 263 1.41 8.92 11.00
CA TYR A 263 0.49 7.85 11.36
C TYR A 263 1.21 6.57 11.81
N TYR A 264 2.55 6.52 11.73
CA TYR A 264 3.37 5.40 12.16
C TYR A 264 3.55 5.39 13.69
N ARG A 265 2.49 4.99 14.40
CA ARG A 265 2.40 5.00 15.87
C ARG A 265 1.44 3.91 16.36
N THR A 266 1.38 3.70 17.67
CA THR A 266 0.35 2.86 18.30
C THR A 266 -1.03 3.51 18.14
N TRP A 267 -2.01 2.74 17.70
CA TRP A 267 -3.41 3.15 17.59
C TRP A 267 -4.26 2.43 18.64
N THR A 268 -4.62 3.12 19.72
CA THR A 268 -5.53 2.60 20.76
C THR A 268 -7.00 2.82 20.41
N ASP A 269 -7.29 3.80 19.56
CA ASP A 269 -8.61 4.09 18.97
C ASP A 269 -8.47 4.45 17.48
N LEU A 270 -9.59 4.50 16.75
CA LEU A 270 -9.66 4.76 15.31
C LEU A 270 -10.36 6.09 14.97
N HIS A 271 -10.53 7.02 15.92
CA HIS A 271 -11.11 8.35 15.66
C HIS A 271 -10.22 9.21 14.75
N GLY A 272 -8.89 9.03 14.87
CA GLY A 272 -7.91 9.75 14.07
C GLY A 272 -7.66 9.19 12.66
N LEU A 273 -8.27 8.06 12.31
CA LEU A 273 -8.04 7.39 11.04
C LEU A 273 -8.91 7.97 9.92
N THR A 274 -8.24 8.63 8.98
CA THR A 274 -8.83 9.27 7.80
C THR A 274 -8.61 8.46 6.52
N ARG A 275 -7.67 7.50 6.55
CA ARG A 275 -7.27 6.64 5.42
C ARG A 275 -7.09 5.20 5.89
N ASP A 276 -7.00 4.28 4.93
CA ASP A 276 -6.82 2.85 5.13
C ASP A 276 -5.34 2.44 5.27
N ILE A 277 -4.42 3.13 4.58
CA ILE A 277 -2.97 2.95 4.70
C ILE A 277 -2.41 3.91 5.75
N VAL A 278 -2.02 3.38 6.91
CA VAL A 278 -1.75 4.19 8.10
C VAL A 278 -0.33 3.97 8.58
N SER A 279 -0.02 2.80 9.13
CA SER A 279 1.32 2.45 9.62
C SER A 279 1.95 1.29 8.84
N GLY A 280 1.16 0.53 8.09
CA GLY A 280 1.64 -0.53 7.20
C GLY A 280 1.30 -0.25 5.76
N LYS A 281 2.03 -0.91 4.86
CA LYS A 281 1.77 -0.95 3.43
C LYS A 281 2.12 -2.32 2.86
N LYS A 282 1.77 -2.55 1.60
CA LYS A 282 2.22 -3.74 0.86
C LYS A 282 3.75 -3.77 0.72
N SER A 283 4.33 -4.97 0.74
CA SER A 283 5.72 -5.24 0.34
C SER A 283 5.80 -6.16 -0.87
N SER A 284 6.98 -6.27 -1.47
CA SER A 284 7.25 -7.23 -2.54
C SER A 284 7.32 -8.69 -2.06
N ALA A 285 7.26 -8.95 -0.75
CA ALA A 285 7.41 -10.28 -0.17
C ALA A 285 6.14 -11.13 -0.34
N ALA A 286 5.94 -11.66 -1.54
CA ALA A 286 4.90 -12.63 -1.83
C ALA A 286 4.98 -13.91 -0.98
N LEU A 287 3.85 -14.61 -0.85
CA LEU A 287 3.79 -15.93 -0.21
C LEU A 287 3.15 -16.94 -1.17
N CYS A 288 3.79 -18.09 -1.33
CA CYS A 288 3.19 -19.29 -1.87
C CYS A 288 3.58 -20.46 -0.97
N ALA A 289 2.61 -21.05 -0.28
CA ALA A 289 2.78 -22.23 0.54
C ALA A 289 1.88 -23.34 -0.01
N VAL A 290 2.49 -24.45 -0.40
CA VAL A 290 1.83 -25.61 -0.98
C VAL A 290 2.40 -26.88 -0.36
N ASP A 291 1.65 -27.98 -0.45
CA ASP A 291 2.20 -29.30 -0.16
C ASP A 291 3.39 -29.59 -1.11
N PRO A 292 4.51 -30.16 -0.63
CA PRO A 292 5.62 -30.56 -1.49
C PRO A 292 5.20 -31.46 -2.66
N ALA A 293 4.19 -32.31 -2.50
CA ALA A 293 3.63 -33.12 -3.58
C ALA A 293 3.02 -32.28 -4.72
N PHE A 294 2.62 -31.04 -4.43
CA PHE A 294 2.04 -30.11 -5.39
C PHE A 294 3.09 -29.35 -6.21
N LEU A 295 4.36 -29.33 -5.78
CA LEU A 295 5.42 -28.58 -6.45
C LEU A 295 5.74 -29.12 -7.86
N GLY A 296 5.66 -30.44 -8.06
CA GLY A 296 6.09 -31.07 -9.30
C GLY A 296 7.55 -30.71 -9.64
N ASP A 297 7.78 -30.18 -10.84
CA ASP A 297 9.10 -29.75 -11.32
C ASP A 297 9.39 -28.26 -11.06
N VAL A 298 8.50 -27.55 -10.35
CA VAL A 298 8.69 -26.13 -10.05
C VAL A 298 9.79 -25.97 -9.00
N ASP A 299 10.86 -25.25 -9.35
CA ASP A 299 11.91 -24.87 -8.41
C ASP A 299 11.39 -23.78 -7.44
N PRO A 300 11.22 -24.10 -6.13
CA PRO A 300 10.71 -23.15 -5.16
C PRO A 300 11.67 -22.01 -4.84
N VAL A 301 12.94 -22.08 -5.27
CA VAL A 301 13.98 -21.07 -5.01
C VAL A 301 14.32 -20.28 -6.28
N GLY A 302 14.24 -20.90 -7.45
CA GLY A 302 14.58 -20.29 -8.74
C GLY A 302 13.57 -19.25 -9.24
N HIS A 303 12.29 -19.35 -8.84
CA HIS A 303 11.21 -18.46 -9.25
C HIS A 303 10.63 -17.70 -8.05
N LEU A 304 11.21 -16.54 -7.75
CA LEU A 304 10.80 -15.69 -6.62
C LEU A 304 9.62 -14.76 -6.92
N ASP A 305 8.95 -14.93 -8.07
CA ASP A 305 7.73 -14.19 -8.39
C ASP A 305 6.49 -15.08 -8.29
N LEU A 306 5.33 -14.46 -8.06
CA LEU A 306 4.06 -15.18 -7.91
C LEU A 306 3.51 -15.77 -9.20
N THR A 307 4.13 -15.50 -10.35
CA THR A 307 3.71 -16.15 -11.58
C THR A 307 3.91 -17.66 -11.50
N VAL A 308 4.78 -18.13 -10.59
CA VAL A 308 4.95 -19.54 -10.22
C VAL A 308 3.64 -20.24 -9.80
N VAL A 309 2.65 -19.50 -9.29
CA VAL A 309 1.34 -20.05 -8.93
C VAL A 309 0.58 -20.54 -10.17
N HIS A 310 0.74 -19.89 -11.33
CA HIS A 310 0.06 -20.30 -12.56
C HIS A 310 0.41 -21.72 -13.01
N PRO A 311 1.69 -22.08 -13.23
CA PRO A 311 2.05 -23.44 -13.62
C PRO A 311 1.72 -24.44 -12.50
N LEU A 312 1.86 -24.08 -11.22
CA LEU A 312 1.44 -24.96 -10.11
C LEU A 312 -0.04 -25.32 -10.23
N VAL A 313 -0.92 -24.34 -10.44
CA VAL A 313 -2.34 -24.60 -10.65
C VAL A 313 -2.53 -25.43 -11.91
N LEU A 314 -2.01 -25.00 -13.06
CA LEU A 314 -2.25 -25.67 -14.36
C LEU A 314 -1.74 -27.12 -14.43
N ASN A 315 -0.65 -27.46 -13.73
CA ASN A 315 -0.09 -28.81 -13.73
C ASN A 315 -1.01 -29.84 -13.05
N HIS A 316 -1.94 -29.41 -12.20
CA HIS A 316 -2.87 -30.30 -11.48
C HIS A 316 -4.30 -30.24 -12.02
N PHE A 317 -4.58 -29.40 -13.03
CA PHE A 317 -5.87 -29.34 -13.72
C PHE A 317 -5.87 -30.00 -15.12
N ASN A 318 -4.72 -30.54 -15.57
CA ASN A 318 -4.57 -31.28 -16.83
C ASN A 318 -4.40 -32.77 -16.58
#